data_AF-A0A5C8KMK2-F1
#
_entry.id   AF-A0A5C8KMK2-F1
#
_cell.length_a   1.000
_cell.length_b   1.000
_cell.length_c   1.000
_cell.angle_alpha   90.00
_cell.angle_beta   90.00
_cell.angle_gamma   90.00
#
_symmetry.space_group_name_H-M   'P 1'
#
loop_
_entity.id
_entity.type
_entity.pdbx_description
1 polymer ?
#
loop_
_entity_poly.entity_id
_entity_poly.type
_entity_poly.pdbx_seq_one_letter_code
_entity_poly.pdbx_strand_id
1 'polypeptide(L)'
;MEVRYKDKKIRELCEKQAVAEKKLGAASARKLKVRLVALEAAARVTDLVAGSPHPLKGNRLGQFALDLAGGCRLVFAPAHDPCPTRPDGGIEWLQVTIVSIEYIGDYHD
;
A
#
# COMPACT_ATOMS: atom_id res chain seq x y z
N MET A 1 -11.84 -1.32 1.79
CA MET A 1 -11.67 0.11 2.14
C MET A 1 -11.53 0.91 0.84
N GLU A 2 -11.65 2.24 0.85
CA GLU A 2 -11.47 3.02 -0.39
C GLU A 2 -9.99 3.08 -0.78
N VAL A 3 -9.68 2.69 -2.02
CA VAL A 3 -8.32 2.69 -2.56
C VAL A 3 -8.20 3.72 -3.69
N ARG A 4 -7.32 4.70 -3.49
CA ARG A 4 -6.91 5.71 -4.46
C ARG A 4 -5.50 5.41 -4.96
N TYR A 5 -5.10 6.14 -5.98
CA TYR A 5 -3.77 6.01 -6.58
C TYR A 5 -3.15 7.40 -6.71
N LYS A 6 -1.88 7.52 -6.32
CA LYS A 6 -1.12 8.76 -6.46
C LYS A 6 -1.11 9.30 -7.89
N ASP A 7 -0.99 8.40 -8.87
CA ASP A 7 -0.94 8.76 -10.28
C ASP A 7 -1.44 7.62 -11.19
N LYS A 8 -1.54 7.94 -12.49
CA LYS A 8 -1.97 7.00 -13.52
C LYS A 8 -1.02 5.80 -13.68
N LYS A 9 0.28 5.96 -13.39
CA LYS A 9 1.28 4.88 -13.53
C LYS A 9 1.12 3.85 -12.43
N ILE A 10 0.89 4.28 -11.19
CA ILE A 10 0.59 3.38 -10.06
C ILE A 10 -0.73 2.66 -10.32
N ARG A 11 -1.76 3.39 -10.76
CA ARG A 11 -3.05 2.79 -11.12
C ARG A 11 -2.91 1.72 -12.20
N GLU A 12 -2.21 2.03 -13.29
CA GLU A 12 -1.98 1.08 -14.38
C GLU A 12 -1.22 -0.17 -13.91
N LEU A 13 -0.23 0.00 -13.04
CA LEU A 13 0.51 -1.11 -12.45
C LEU A 13 -0.37 -2.02 -11.58
N CYS A 14 -1.41 -1.48 -10.95
CA CYS A 14 -2.38 -2.24 -10.16
C CYS A 14 -3.44 -2.94 -11.02
N GLU A 15 -3.91 -2.27 -12.08
CA GLU A 15 -5.03 -2.74 -12.89
C GLU A 15 -4.60 -3.69 -14.04
N LYS A 16 -3.36 -3.57 -14.54
CA LYS A 16 -2.89 -4.35 -15.70
C LYS A 16 -1.83 -5.38 -15.32
N GLN A 17 -2.24 -6.66 -15.27
CA GLN A 17 -1.36 -7.79 -14.94
C GLN A 17 -0.07 -7.81 -15.76
N ALA A 18 -0.15 -7.62 -17.09
CA ALA A 18 1.04 -7.63 -17.96
C ALA A 18 2.04 -6.52 -17.61
N VAL A 19 1.57 -5.34 -17.18
CA VAL A 19 2.42 -4.23 -16.74
C VAL A 19 3.10 -4.58 -15.41
N ALA A 20 2.34 -5.14 -14.47
CA ALA A 20 2.87 -5.62 -13.19
C ALA A 20 3.94 -6.70 -13.36
N GLU A 21 3.68 -7.70 -14.19
CA GLU A 21 4.63 -8.79 -14.45
C GLU A 21 5.91 -8.29 -15.11
N LYS A 22 5.79 -7.39 -16.10
CA LYS A 22 6.96 -6.81 -16.77
C LYS A 22 7.82 -5.99 -15.80
N LYS A 23 7.21 -5.24 -14.89
CA LYS A 23 7.93 -4.33 -13.99
C LYS A 23 8.44 -5.00 -12.72
N LEU A 24 7.66 -5.90 -12.13
CA LEU A 24 7.90 -6.46 -10.79
C LEU A 24 8.27 -7.96 -10.83
N GLY A 25 8.14 -8.60 -11.98
CA GLY A 25 8.20 -10.06 -12.11
C GLY A 25 6.91 -10.75 -11.69
N ALA A 26 6.73 -11.99 -12.16
CA ALA A 26 5.49 -12.74 -11.99
C ALA A 26 5.11 -13.02 -10.53
N ALA A 27 6.10 -13.24 -9.65
CA ALA A 27 5.85 -13.49 -8.24
C ALA A 27 5.29 -12.26 -7.50
N SER A 28 5.88 -11.09 -7.73
CA SER A 28 5.39 -9.83 -7.13
C SER A 28 4.08 -9.37 -7.74
N ALA A 29 3.87 -9.55 -9.04
CA ALA A 29 2.59 -9.25 -9.69
C ALA A 29 1.44 -10.09 -9.11
N ARG A 30 1.67 -11.39 -8.88
CA ARG A 30 0.68 -12.27 -8.22
C ARG A 30 0.37 -11.80 -6.80
N LYS A 31 1.40 -11.48 -6.00
CA LYS A 31 1.19 -10.96 -4.63
C LYS A 31 0.49 -9.60 -4.65
N LEU A 32 0.85 -8.70 -5.58
CA LEU A 32 0.22 -7.38 -5.74
C LEU A 32 -1.29 -7.53 -5.89
N LYS A 33 -1.75 -8.43 -6.79
CA LYS A 33 -3.18 -8.72 -6.96
C LYS A 33 -3.85 -9.15 -5.65
N VAL A 34 -3.20 -10.03 -4.88
CA VAL A 34 -3.73 -10.48 -3.57
C VAL A 34 -3.81 -9.32 -2.57
N ARG A 35 -2.82 -8.42 -2.55
CA ARG A 35 -2.83 -7.25 -1.64
C ARG A 35 -3.91 -6.24 -2.01
N LEU A 36 -4.15 -6.00 -3.30
CA LEU A 36 -5.21 -5.12 -3.77
C LEU A 36 -6.60 -5.64 -3.34
N VAL A 37 -6.87 -6.93 -3.55
CA VAL A 37 -8.12 -7.56 -3.09
C VAL A 37 -8.26 -7.46 -1.56
N ALA A 38 -7.17 -7.66 -0.80
CA ALA A 38 -7.21 -7.52 0.65
C ALA A 38 -7.50 -6.08 1.11
N LEU A 39 -6.94 -5.07 0.42
CA LEU A 39 -7.24 -3.66 0.70
C LEU A 39 -8.71 -3.33 0.43
N GLU A 40 -9.26 -3.80 -0.69
CA GLU A 40 -10.66 -3.60 -1.05
C GLU A 40 -11.61 -4.26 -0.04
N ALA A 41 -11.27 -5.47 0.44
CA ALA A 41 -12.08 -6.24 1.37
C ALA A 41 -11.99 -5.79 2.85
N ALA A 42 -10.86 -5.22 3.27
CA ALA A 42 -10.67 -4.76 4.65
C ALA A 42 -11.53 -3.52 4.98
N ALA A 43 -11.99 -3.37 6.22
CA ALA A 43 -12.71 -2.16 6.62
C ALA A 43 -11.75 -1.00 6.94
N ARG A 44 -10.57 -1.32 7.49
CA ARG A 44 -9.50 -0.38 7.86
C ARG A 44 -8.12 -1.01 7.72
N VAL A 45 -7.07 -0.19 7.74
CA VAL A 45 -5.66 -0.64 7.57
C VAL A 45 -5.26 -1.73 8.56
N THR A 46 -5.75 -1.67 9.79
CA THR A 46 -5.42 -2.64 10.85
C THR A 46 -6.07 -4.02 10.68
N ASP A 47 -7.01 -4.18 9.74
CA ASP A 47 -7.58 -5.49 9.40
C ASP A 47 -6.70 -6.26 8.40
N LEU A 48 -5.69 -5.60 7.82
CA LEU A 48 -4.73 -6.24 6.94
C LEU A 48 -3.82 -7.15 7.77
N VAL A 49 -3.72 -8.41 7.37
CA VAL A 49 -2.86 -9.42 8.04
C VAL A 49 -1.77 -9.96 7.12
N ALA A 50 -1.98 -9.94 5.82
CA ALA A 50 -1.10 -10.59 4.86
C ALA A 50 -0.06 -9.63 4.27
N GLY A 51 1.19 -10.10 4.16
CA GLY A 51 2.29 -9.31 3.62
C GLY A 51 2.96 -8.42 4.66
N SER A 52 3.17 -8.91 5.88
CA SER A 52 3.87 -8.22 6.97
C SER A 52 3.48 -6.73 7.11
N PRO A 53 2.21 -6.40 7.40
CA PRO A 53 1.74 -5.02 7.50
C PRO A 53 2.56 -4.19 8.51
N HIS A 54 3.19 -3.09 8.07
CA HIS A 54 3.95 -2.22 8.98
C HIS A 54 4.02 -0.76 8.53
N PRO A 55 4.05 0.20 9.48
CA PRO A 55 4.34 1.60 9.17
C PRO A 55 5.81 1.80 8.78
N LEU A 56 6.06 2.72 7.86
CA LEU A 56 7.40 3.11 7.44
C LEU A 56 7.95 4.28 8.26
N LYS A 57 9.27 4.44 8.23
CA LYS A 57 10.03 5.44 9.00
C LYS A 57 10.91 6.30 8.08
N GLY A 58 11.53 7.34 8.64
CA GLY A 58 12.47 8.21 7.92
C GLY A 58 11.79 8.98 6.78
N ASN A 59 12.38 8.97 5.59
CA ASN A 59 11.87 9.69 4.40
C ASN A 59 10.50 9.19 3.91
N ARG A 60 10.02 8.06 4.44
CA ARG A 60 8.69 7.49 4.16
C ARG A 60 7.79 7.52 5.39
N LEU A 61 8.10 8.35 6.39
CA LEU A 61 7.24 8.56 7.54
C LEU A 61 5.84 8.96 7.06
N GLY A 62 4.81 8.35 7.66
CA GLY A 62 3.42 8.53 7.26
C GLY A 62 2.92 7.52 6.22
N GLN A 63 3.80 6.65 5.72
CA GLN A 63 3.44 5.55 4.81
C GLN A 63 3.36 4.21 5.54
N PHE A 64 2.72 3.26 4.88
CA PHE A 64 2.52 1.89 5.34
C PHE A 64 2.85 0.93 4.21
N ALA A 65 3.43 -0.22 4.53
CA ALA A 65 3.90 -1.18 3.54
C ALA A 65 3.28 -2.57 3.72
N LEU A 66 3.08 -3.23 2.58
CA LEU A 66 2.81 -4.66 2.47
C LEU A 66 3.87 -5.31 1.59
N ASP A 67 4.46 -6.40 2.06
CA ASP A 67 5.47 -7.18 1.35
C ASP A 67 4.87 -7.89 0.13
N LEU A 68 5.63 -7.80 -0.98
CA LEU A 68 5.47 -8.61 -2.19
C LEU A 68 6.54 -9.71 -2.23
N ALA A 69 7.18 -9.96 -3.38
CA ALA A 69 8.29 -10.92 -3.51
C ALA A 69 9.59 -10.18 -3.85
N GLY A 70 10.73 -10.76 -3.45
CA GLY A 70 12.06 -10.22 -3.79
C GLY A 70 12.24 -8.76 -3.39
N GLY A 71 11.99 -8.42 -2.11
CA GLY A 71 12.18 -7.06 -1.57
C GLY A 71 11.12 -6.03 -1.98
N CYS A 72 10.38 -6.27 -3.07
CA CYS A 72 9.31 -5.40 -3.52
C CYS A 72 8.19 -5.26 -2.50
N ARG A 73 7.60 -4.06 -2.43
CA ARG A 73 6.48 -3.73 -1.54
C ARG A 73 5.42 -2.91 -2.25
N LEU A 74 4.18 -3.06 -1.80
CA LEU A 74 3.10 -2.10 -2.03
C LEU A 74 3.12 -1.12 -0.87
N VAL A 75 3.27 0.17 -1.17
CA VAL A 75 3.35 1.25 -0.18
C VAL A 75 2.18 2.21 -0.40
N PHE A 76 1.50 2.58 0.68
CA PHE A 76 0.36 3.49 0.67
C PHE A 76 0.39 4.46 1.86
N ALA A 77 -0.41 5.51 1.80
CA ALA A 77 -0.62 6.47 2.89
C ALA A 77 -2.12 6.70 3.13
N PRO A 78 -2.54 7.24 4.30
CA PRO A 78 -3.92 7.68 4.50
C PRO A 78 -4.28 8.76 3.48
N ALA A 79 -5.49 8.69 2.93
CA ALA A 79 -6.02 9.68 1.98
C ALA A 79 -7.25 10.42 2.52
N HIS A 80 -7.31 10.55 3.85
CA HIS A 80 -8.29 11.35 4.57
C HIS A 80 -7.87 12.82 4.62
N ASP A 81 -8.85 13.71 4.71
CA ASP A 81 -8.63 15.14 4.97
C ASP A 81 -9.64 15.60 6.05
N PRO A 82 -9.21 15.85 7.31
CA PRO A 82 -7.83 15.73 7.81
C PRO A 82 -7.39 14.27 8.01
N CYS A 83 -6.07 14.03 8.01
CA CYS A 83 -5.49 12.72 8.33
C CYS A 83 -5.79 12.34 9.80
N PRO A 84 -6.29 11.11 10.10
CA PRO A 84 -6.48 10.65 11.46
C PRO A 84 -5.17 10.59 12.23
N THR A 85 -5.09 11.32 13.34
CA THR A 85 -3.91 11.37 14.20
C THR A 85 -4.23 10.99 15.63
N ARG A 86 -3.20 10.47 16.31
CA ARG A 86 -3.16 10.23 17.75
C ARG A 86 -2.73 11.50 18.49
N PRO A 87 -2.92 11.56 19.82
CA PRO A 87 -2.43 12.69 20.61
C PRO A 87 -0.92 12.96 20.51
N ASP A 88 -0.12 11.94 20.16
CA ASP A 88 1.33 12.06 19.96
C ASP A 88 1.73 12.54 18.54
N GLY A 89 0.74 12.84 17.69
CA GLY A 89 0.96 13.25 16.29
C GLY A 89 1.18 12.10 15.31
N GLY A 90 1.24 10.84 15.78
CA GLY A 90 1.30 9.67 14.91
C GLY A 90 -0.04 9.42 14.19
N ILE A 91 -0.02 8.69 13.08
CA ILE A 91 -1.25 8.31 12.37
C ILE A 91 -2.04 7.30 13.20
N GLU A 92 -3.34 7.55 13.37
CA GLU A 92 -4.25 6.57 13.96
C GLU A 92 -4.73 5.56 12.90
N TRP A 93 -3.91 4.53 12.65
CA TRP A 93 -4.20 3.48 11.66
C TRP A 93 -5.51 2.71 11.92
N LEU A 94 -6.04 2.72 13.15
CA LEU A 94 -7.37 2.15 13.45
C LEU A 94 -8.51 2.94 12.79
N GLN A 95 -8.30 4.19 12.41
CA GLN A 95 -9.31 5.06 11.79
C GLN A 95 -9.10 5.22 10.28
N VAL A 96 -8.06 4.60 9.71
CA VAL A 96 -7.75 4.76 8.27
C VAL A 96 -8.58 3.79 7.42
N THR A 97 -9.64 4.33 6.80
CA THR A 97 -10.53 3.64 5.86
C THR A 97 -10.39 4.08 4.38
N ILE A 98 -9.55 5.06 4.09
CA ILE A 98 -9.26 5.58 2.75
C ILE A 98 -7.74 5.66 2.62
N VAL A 99 -7.18 5.01 1.60
CA VAL A 99 -5.74 4.98 1.35
C VAL A 99 -5.42 5.41 -0.07
N SER A 100 -4.25 5.98 -0.29
CA SER A 100 -3.66 6.21 -1.61
C SER A 100 -2.42 5.34 -1.77
N ILE A 101 -2.39 4.52 -2.83
CA ILE A 101 -1.18 3.76 -3.18
C ILE A 101 -0.16 4.74 -3.75
N GLU A 102 0.98 4.84 -3.07
CA GLU A 102 2.03 5.83 -3.33
C GLU A 102 3.19 5.26 -4.13
N TYR A 103 3.47 3.97 -3.98
CA TYR A 103 4.64 3.33 -4.58
C TYR A 103 4.48 1.81 -4.63
N ILE A 104 5.00 1.19 -5.69
CA ILE A 104 5.14 -0.27 -5.80
C ILE A 104 6.50 -0.60 -6.44
N GLY A 105 7.30 -1.40 -5.75
CA GLY A 105 8.64 -1.79 -6.19
C GLY A 105 9.56 -2.08 -5.01
N ASP A 106 10.84 -2.30 -5.28
CA ASP A 106 11.88 -2.37 -4.26
C ASP A 106 12.44 -0.95 -3.99
N TYR A 107 12.40 -0.54 -2.73
CA TYR A 107 12.93 0.76 -2.29
C TYR A 107 14.21 0.64 -1.45
N HIS A 108 14.76 -0.58 -1.30
CA HIS A 108 16.06 -0.82 -0.68
C HIS A 108 17.23 -0.81 -1.67
N ASP A 109 16.94 -0.73 -2.96
CA ASP A 109 17.94 -0.47 -4.01
C ASP A 109 18.31 1.01 -4.11
#